data_AF-G9G7T3-F1
#
_entry.id   AF-G9G7T3-F1
#
_cell.length_a   1.000
_cell.length_b   1.000
_cell.length_c   1.000
_cell.angle_alpha   90.00
_cell.angle_beta   90.00
_cell.angle_gamma   90.00
#
_symmetry.space_group_name_H-M   'P 1'
#
loop_
_entity.id
_entity.type
_entity.pdbx_description
1 polymer ?
#
loop_
_entity_poly.entity_id
_entity_poly.type
_entity_poly.pdbx_seq_one_letter_code
_entity_poly.pdbx_strand_id
1 'polypeptide(L)'
;FGKSDKPAMRTDYTFERHVAWMSDWLTRLDLANITLFCQDWGGLIGLRLVAAFPDRFARLVIGNTGLPVGTGSSAGFDQWLAFSQNVPQFPVGTIVNMGTKRELTPAEIAAYDAPFPDESYKEGARQFPTLVPITPEHASVAENLAAWKVLERFEKPVLTCFSDSDPVSAGGEKAFINRVPGARGQPHRIIIEAG
;
A
#
# COMPACT_ATOMS: atom_id res chain seq x y z
N PHE A 1 -11.43 5.89 0.89
CA PHE A 1 -10.82 7.12 0.32
C PHE A 1 -11.52 7.52 -0.96
N GLY A 2 -11.18 8.69 -1.52
CA GLY A 2 -11.83 9.19 -2.73
C GLY A 2 -13.32 9.41 -2.50
N LYS A 3 -14.16 8.78 -3.34
CA LYS A 3 -15.62 8.91 -3.29
C LYS A 3 -16.32 7.95 -2.33
N SER A 4 -15.60 7.06 -1.66
CA SER A 4 -16.18 6.26 -0.57
C SER A 4 -16.49 7.13 0.65
N ASP A 5 -17.43 6.65 1.47
CA ASP A 5 -17.65 7.17 2.81
C ASP A 5 -16.37 7.13 3.64
N LYS A 6 -16.29 8.03 4.62
CA LYS A 6 -15.09 8.25 5.44
C LYS A 6 -15.49 8.24 6.92
N PRO A 7 -15.16 7.18 7.68
CA PRO A 7 -15.30 7.22 9.14
C PRO A 7 -14.71 8.49 9.75
N ALA A 8 -15.42 9.07 10.71
CA ALA A 8 -15.11 10.39 11.24
C ALA A 8 -14.09 10.38 12.39
N MET A 9 -13.72 9.20 12.90
CA MET A 9 -12.73 9.07 13.97
C MET A 9 -11.48 8.37 13.46
N ARG A 10 -10.30 8.91 13.76
CA ARG A 10 -9.01 8.26 13.48
C ARG A 10 -8.92 6.82 13.96
N THR A 11 -9.43 6.54 15.15
CA THR A 11 -9.45 5.21 15.75
C THR A 11 -10.35 4.22 15.02
N ASP A 12 -11.19 4.69 14.09
CA ASP A 12 -11.99 3.80 13.26
C ASP A 12 -11.21 3.11 12.15
N TYR A 13 -10.02 3.60 11.84
CA TYR A 13 -9.17 3.05 10.80
C TYR A 13 -8.12 2.13 11.44
N THR A 14 -8.23 0.84 11.13
CA THR A 14 -7.22 -0.17 11.47
C THR A 14 -6.88 -0.95 10.21
N PHE A 15 -5.69 -1.53 10.13
CA PHE A 15 -5.29 -2.34 8.97
C PHE A 15 -6.30 -3.49 8.76
N GLU A 16 -6.69 -4.19 9.82
CA GLU A 16 -7.70 -5.27 9.72
C GLU A 16 -9.06 -4.79 9.20
N ARG A 17 -9.54 -3.59 9.59
CA ARG A 17 -10.78 -3.03 9.02
C ARG A 17 -10.65 -2.74 7.52
N HIS A 18 -9.49 -2.25 7.07
CA HIS A 18 -9.24 -2.05 5.64
C HIS A 18 -9.21 -3.37 4.86
N VAL A 19 -8.56 -4.40 5.41
CA VAL A 19 -8.55 -5.75 4.81
C VAL A 19 -9.98 -6.29 4.77
N ALA A 20 -10.76 -6.15 5.83
CA ALA A 20 -12.16 -6.60 5.87
C ALA A 20 -13.03 -5.88 4.83
N TRP A 21 -13.00 -4.54 4.75
CA TRP A 21 -13.78 -3.78 3.77
C TRP A 21 -13.43 -4.16 2.33
N MET A 22 -12.15 -4.35 2.03
CA MET A 22 -11.73 -4.75 0.69
C MET A 22 -12.01 -6.23 0.41
N SER A 23 -12.05 -7.09 1.43
CA SER A 23 -12.49 -8.49 1.32
C SER A 23 -13.98 -8.57 1.00
N ASP A 24 -14.79 -7.78 1.69
CA ASP A 24 -16.23 -7.67 1.45
C ASP A 24 -16.50 -7.15 0.04
N TRP A 25 -15.80 -6.08 -0.38
CA TRP A 25 -15.91 -5.55 -1.74
C TRP A 25 -15.56 -6.60 -2.79
N LEU A 26 -14.42 -7.29 -2.62
CA LEU A 26 -13.93 -8.32 -3.54
C LEU A 26 -14.93 -9.48 -3.69
N THR A 27 -15.45 -9.97 -2.57
CA THR A 27 -16.35 -11.14 -2.54
C THR A 27 -17.76 -10.79 -3.01
N ARG A 28 -18.28 -9.60 -2.72
CA ARG A 28 -19.59 -9.14 -3.20
C ARG A 28 -19.64 -8.96 -4.71
N LEU A 29 -18.55 -8.54 -5.32
CA LEU A 29 -18.43 -8.44 -6.77
C LEU A 29 -18.06 -9.78 -7.44
N ASP A 30 -17.82 -10.82 -6.62
CA ASP A 30 -17.37 -12.16 -7.04
C ASP A 30 -16.24 -12.14 -8.08
N LEU A 31 -15.26 -11.25 -7.88
CA LEU A 31 -14.16 -11.11 -8.82
C LEU A 31 -13.27 -12.37 -8.76
N ALA A 32 -12.89 -12.86 -9.94
CA ALA A 32 -12.01 -14.00 -10.13
C ALA A 32 -11.06 -13.76 -11.32
N ASN A 33 -10.01 -14.59 -11.44
CA ASN A 33 -8.97 -14.45 -12.47
C ASN A 33 -8.27 -13.08 -12.48
N ILE A 34 -8.10 -12.48 -11.30
CA ILE A 34 -7.65 -11.10 -11.13
C ILE A 34 -6.16 -10.97 -11.45
N THR A 35 -5.79 -9.95 -12.22
CA THR A 35 -4.43 -9.42 -12.23
C THR A 35 -4.39 -8.24 -11.26
N LEU A 36 -3.77 -8.43 -10.09
CA LEU A 36 -3.62 -7.34 -9.12
C LEU A 36 -2.44 -6.47 -9.52
N PHE A 37 -2.67 -5.18 -9.72
CA PHE A 37 -1.63 -4.16 -9.61
C PHE A 37 -1.76 -3.48 -8.26
N CYS A 38 -0.68 -3.36 -7.50
CA CYS A 38 -0.73 -2.73 -6.18
C CYS A 38 0.50 -1.88 -5.86
N GLN A 39 0.25 -0.75 -5.20
CA GLN A 39 1.22 0.25 -4.78
C GLN A 39 0.83 0.85 -3.43
N ASP A 40 1.82 1.29 -2.63
CA ASP A 40 1.65 1.83 -1.28
C ASP A 40 0.74 0.91 -0.43
N TRP A 41 -0.23 1.45 0.31
CA TRP A 41 -1.21 0.70 1.09
C TRP A 41 -2.11 -0.20 0.25
N GLY A 42 -2.26 0.09 -1.05
CA GLY A 42 -2.91 -0.82 -1.98
C GLY A 42 -2.20 -2.18 -2.03
N GLY A 43 -0.88 -2.23 -1.84
CA GLY A 43 -0.14 -3.48 -1.70
C GLY A 43 -0.23 -4.08 -0.29
N LEU A 44 -0.11 -3.27 0.77
CA LEU A 44 -0.27 -3.79 2.14
C LEU A 44 -1.62 -4.50 2.32
N ILE A 45 -2.71 -3.90 1.83
CA ILE A 45 -4.05 -4.48 1.87
C ILE A 45 -4.22 -5.55 0.79
N GLY A 46 -3.83 -5.27 -0.46
CA GLY A 46 -4.03 -6.17 -1.59
C GLY A 46 -3.31 -7.51 -1.42
N LEU A 47 -2.09 -7.52 -0.90
CA LEU A 47 -1.33 -8.74 -0.63
C LEU A 47 -1.96 -9.57 0.50
N ARG A 48 -2.62 -8.93 1.48
CA ARG A 48 -3.44 -9.62 2.48
C ARG A 48 -4.67 -10.28 1.85
N LEU A 49 -5.29 -9.66 0.85
CA LEU A 49 -6.38 -10.29 0.08
C LEU A 49 -5.88 -11.45 -0.77
N VAL A 50 -4.71 -11.33 -1.40
CA VAL A 50 -4.09 -12.43 -2.15
C VAL A 50 -3.85 -13.63 -1.24
N ALA A 51 -3.35 -13.40 -0.02
CA ALA A 51 -3.15 -14.48 0.94
C ALA A 51 -4.47 -15.09 1.44
N ALA A 52 -5.52 -14.29 1.61
CA ALA A 52 -6.83 -14.78 2.06
C ALA A 52 -7.63 -15.50 0.97
N PHE A 53 -7.49 -15.08 -0.29
CA PHE A 53 -8.25 -15.58 -1.44
C PHE A 53 -7.34 -15.94 -2.62
N PRO A 54 -6.33 -16.80 -2.44
CA PRO A 54 -5.27 -17.01 -3.43
C PRO A 54 -5.82 -17.46 -4.78
N ASP A 55 -6.89 -18.24 -4.81
CA ASP A 55 -7.50 -18.76 -6.03
C ASP A 55 -8.16 -17.68 -6.90
N ARG A 56 -8.56 -16.54 -6.32
CA ARG A 56 -9.18 -15.42 -7.06
C ARG A 56 -8.17 -14.64 -7.90
N PHE A 57 -6.88 -14.71 -7.57
CA PHE A 57 -5.82 -13.95 -8.23
C PHE A 57 -5.04 -14.81 -9.23
N ALA A 58 -5.10 -14.45 -10.51
CA ALA A 58 -4.35 -15.11 -11.56
C ALA A 58 -2.89 -14.62 -11.64
N ARG A 59 -2.64 -13.33 -11.37
CA ARG A 59 -1.32 -12.68 -11.52
C ARG A 59 -1.16 -11.51 -10.56
N LEU A 60 0.07 -11.18 -10.20
CA LEU A 60 0.40 -10.02 -9.38
C LEU A 60 1.41 -9.12 -10.11
N VAL A 61 1.23 -7.81 -9.97
CA VAL A 61 2.17 -6.75 -10.38
C VAL A 61 2.36 -5.83 -9.18
N ILE A 62 3.55 -5.84 -8.60
CA ILE A 62 3.86 -5.21 -7.32
C ILE A 62 4.83 -4.06 -7.56
N GLY A 63 4.42 -2.82 -7.30
CA GLY A 63 5.26 -1.63 -7.44
C GLY A 63 5.21 -0.78 -6.18
N ASN A 64 6.35 -0.26 -5.74
CA ASN A 64 6.48 0.70 -4.62
C ASN A 64 5.59 0.40 -3.42
N THR A 65 5.74 -0.80 -2.86
CA THR A 65 4.94 -1.27 -1.73
C THR A 65 5.70 -2.32 -0.91
N GLY A 66 5.06 -2.87 0.12
CA GLY A 66 5.59 -3.95 0.93
C GLY A 66 4.50 -4.67 1.70
N LEU A 67 4.93 -5.68 2.45
CA LEU A 67 4.10 -6.35 3.47
C LEU A 67 4.93 -6.44 4.75
N PRO A 68 5.10 -5.34 5.49
CA PRO A 68 6.03 -5.27 6.62
C PRO A 68 5.56 -6.15 7.78
N VAL A 69 6.52 -6.68 8.54
CA VAL A 69 6.29 -7.64 9.63
C VAL A 69 6.99 -7.18 10.93
N GLY A 70 7.08 -5.87 11.14
CA GLY A 70 7.59 -5.31 12.39
C GLY A 70 9.12 -5.34 12.53
N THR A 71 9.88 -5.39 11.43
CA THR A 71 11.35 -5.50 11.46
C THR A 71 12.07 -4.18 11.24
N GLY A 72 11.43 -3.06 11.60
CA GLY A 72 11.90 -1.71 11.34
C GLY A 72 11.34 -1.09 10.05
N SER A 73 11.83 0.11 9.76
CA SER A 73 11.42 0.99 8.66
C SER A 73 12.63 1.56 7.93
N SER A 74 12.40 2.15 6.76
CA SER A 74 13.40 2.94 6.05
C SER A 74 13.46 4.37 6.60
N ALA A 75 14.60 5.04 6.44
CA ALA A 75 14.72 6.45 6.80
C ALA A 75 13.73 7.34 6.02
N GLY A 76 13.40 6.97 4.79
CA GLY A 76 12.37 7.64 4.00
C GLY A 76 10.98 7.50 4.63
N PHE A 77 10.63 6.28 5.07
CA PHE A 77 9.38 6.06 5.78
C PHE A 77 9.33 6.81 7.12
N ASP A 78 10.41 6.82 7.89
CA ASP A 78 10.45 7.51 9.19
C ASP A 78 10.22 9.02 9.04
N GLN A 79 10.82 9.64 8.01
CA GLN A 79 10.59 11.05 7.68
C GLN A 79 9.15 11.30 7.25
N TRP A 80 8.59 10.42 6.41
CA TRP A 80 7.18 10.49 6.01
C TRP A 80 6.24 10.37 7.21
N LEU A 81 6.46 9.38 8.08
CA LEU A 81 5.68 9.18 9.30
C LEU A 81 5.74 10.42 10.18
N ALA A 82 6.94 10.95 10.46
CA ALA A 82 7.09 12.17 11.26
C ALA A 82 6.38 13.37 10.64
N PHE A 83 6.53 13.62 9.33
CA PHE A 83 5.84 14.71 8.64
C PHE A 83 4.31 14.54 8.75
N SER A 84 3.80 13.35 8.43
CA SER A 84 2.36 13.07 8.39
C SER A 84 1.65 13.30 9.72
N GLN A 85 2.35 13.10 10.83
CA GLN A 85 1.79 13.24 12.17
C GLN A 85 1.95 14.64 12.75
N ASN A 86 2.96 15.39 12.32
CA ASN A 86 3.26 16.70 12.89
C ASN A 86 2.75 17.87 12.04
N VAL A 87 2.38 17.65 10.78
CA VAL A 87 1.85 18.71 9.92
C VAL A 87 0.46 19.20 10.43
N PRO A 88 0.28 20.52 10.68
CA PRO A 88 -0.95 21.04 11.29
C PRO A 88 -2.20 20.81 10.44
N GLN A 89 -2.09 20.98 9.12
CA GLN A 89 -3.11 20.64 8.13
C GLN A 89 -2.51 19.59 7.20
N PHE A 90 -3.29 18.63 6.73
CA PHE A 90 -2.76 17.54 5.91
C PHE A 90 -2.97 17.82 4.41
N PRO A 91 -1.96 18.30 3.67
CA PRO A 91 -2.16 18.79 2.29
C PRO A 91 -2.05 17.63 1.30
N VAL A 92 -3.14 16.92 1.06
CA VAL A 92 -3.13 15.64 0.32
C VAL A 92 -2.57 15.80 -1.09
N GLY A 93 -3.05 16.78 -1.86
CA GLY A 93 -2.55 17.01 -3.22
C GLY A 93 -1.07 17.37 -3.27
N THR A 94 -0.59 18.19 -2.32
CA THR A 94 0.83 18.52 -2.20
C THR A 94 1.66 17.30 -1.82
N ILE A 95 1.16 16.44 -0.93
CA ILE A 95 1.81 15.17 -0.56
C ILE A 95 2.01 14.28 -1.77
N VAL A 96 0.97 14.13 -2.60
CA VAL A 96 1.11 13.35 -3.83
C VAL A 96 2.14 13.98 -4.77
N ASN A 97 2.11 15.30 -4.95
CA ASN A 97 3.10 16.01 -5.77
C ASN A 97 4.55 15.83 -5.27
N MET A 98 4.76 15.81 -3.95
CA MET A 98 6.09 15.53 -3.36
C MET A 98 6.57 14.10 -3.65
N GLY A 99 5.65 13.16 -3.82
CA GLY A 99 5.93 11.77 -4.20
C GLY A 99 6.06 11.55 -5.71
N THR A 100 6.05 12.60 -6.54
CA THR A 100 6.18 12.46 -8.00
C THR A 100 7.43 13.15 -8.54
N LYS A 101 8.02 12.57 -9.59
CA LYS A 101 9.18 13.15 -10.27
C LYS A 101 8.84 14.33 -11.17
N ARG A 102 7.68 14.28 -11.82
CA ARG A 102 7.14 15.44 -12.54
C ARG A 102 6.39 16.33 -11.56
N GLU A 103 6.33 17.61 -11.88
CA GLU A 103 5.41 18.51 -11.22
C GLU A 103 3.97 18.19 -11.67
N LEU A 104 3.06 18.06 -10.69
CA LEU A 104 1.64 17.95 -10.94
C LEU A 104 1.06 19.33 -11.28
N THR A 105 0.13 19.35 -12.23
CA THR A 105 -0.60 20.59 -12.55
C THR A 105 -1.52 20.98 -11.38
N PRO A 106 -1.92 22.26 -11.28
CA PRO A 106 -2.86 22.71 -10.25
C PRO A 106 -4.18 21.93 -10.25
N ALA A 107 -4.66 21.52 -11.42
CA ALA A 107 -5.89 20.73 -11.55
C ALA A 107 -5.71 19.29 -11.01
N GLU A 108 -4.54 18.69 -11.19
CA GLU A 108 -4.23 17.37 -10.64
C GLU A 108 -4.10 17.42 -9.12
N ILE A 109 -3.44 18.44 -8.57
CA ILE A 109 -3.36 18.66 -7.12
C ILE A 109 -4.78 18.83 -6.54
N ALA A 110 -5.60 19.69 -7.15
CA ALA A 110 -6.98 19.90 -6.73
C ALA A 110 -7.83 18.62 -6.80
N ALA A 111 -7.57 17.73 -7.75
CA ALA A 111 -8.27 16.44 -7.84
C ALA A 111 -7.94 15.51 -6.65
N TYR A 112 -6.72 15.56 -6.13
CA TYR A 112 -6.32 14.81 -4.92
C TYR A 112 -6.84 15.44 -3.62
N ASP A 113 -7.03 16.76 -3.59
CA ASP A 113 -7.66 17.45 -2.47
C ASP A 113 -9.20 17.33 -2.47
N ALA A 114 -9.82 17.13 -3.64
CA ALA A 114 -11.27 17.06 -3.81
C ALA A 114 -12.02 16.11 -2.84
N PRO A 115 -11.49 14.95 -2.41
CA PRO A 115 -12.15 14.10 -1.42
C PRO A 115 -12.23 14.69 -0.01
N PHE A 116 -11.53 15.80 0.26
CA PHE A 116 -11.29 16.35 1.59
C PHE A 116 -11.64 17.85 1.67
N PRO A 117 -12.94 18.20 1.73
CA PRO A 117 -13.37 19.60 1.83
C PRO A 117 -12.76 20.35 3.03
N ASP A 118 -12.52 19.64 4.13
CA ASP A 118 -11.82 20.12 5.32
C ASP A 118 -11.10 18.97 6.06
N GLU A 119 -10.46 19.27 7.19
CA GLU A 119 -9.70 18.29 7.99
C GLU A 119 -10.55 17.15 8.56
N SER A 120 -11.86 17.35 8.79
CA SER A 120 -12.74 16.30 9.35
C SER A 120 -12.88 15.09 8.43
N TYR A 121 -12.60 15.26 7.13
CA TYR A 121 -12.58 14.18 6.15
C TYR A 121 -11.23 13.44 6.06
N LYS A 122 -10.19 13.92 6.77
CA LYS A 122 -8.80 13.45 6.63
C LYS A 122 -8.36 12.50 7.73
N GLU A 123 -9.24 12.13 8.66
CA GLU A 123 -8.91 11.23 9.77
C GLU A 123 -8.25 9.92 9.30
N GLY A 124 -8.81 9.28 8.26
CA GLY A 124 -8.21 8.08 7.66
C GLY A 124 -6.87 8.34 6.99
N ALA A 125 -6.72 9.47 6.28
CA ALA A 125 -5.47 9.83 5.61
C ALA A 125 -4.35 10.08 6.64
N ARG A 126 -4.71 10.73 7.75
CA ARG A 126 -3.82 10.97 8.86
C ARG A 126 -3.50 9.68 9.61
N GLN A 127 -4.43 8.73 9.72
CA GLN A 127 -4.20 7.48 10.46
C GLN A 127 -3.26 6.52 9.72
N PHE A 128 -3.33 6.46 8.39
CA PHE A 128 -2.60 5.46 7.58
C PHE A 128 -1.12 5.26 7.95
N PRO A 129 -0.30 6.32 8.06
CA PRO A 129 1.12 6.14 8.38
C PRO A 129 1.38 5.43 9.71
N THR A 130 0.50 5.61 10.71
CA THR A 130 0.65 4.98 12.04
C THR A 130 0.24 3.51 12.06
N LEU A 131 -0.45 3.04 11.02
CA LEU A 131 -0.91 1.66 10.91
C LEU A 131 0.14 0.74 10.29
N VAL A 132 1.24 1.28 9.74
CA VAL A 132 2.30 0.48 9.10
C VAL A 132 3.04 -0.31 10.19
N PRO A 133 3.06 -1.66 10.13
CA PRO A 133 3.72 -2.47 11.15
C PRO A 133 5.26 -2.39 11.12
N ILE A 134 5.83 -1.40 11.79
CA ILE A 134 7.29 -1.15 11.83
C ILE A 134 8.00 -1.73 13.06
N THR A 135 7.26 -2.11 14.10
CA THR A 135 7.80 -2.85 15.27
C THR A 135 7.08 -4.18 15.46
N PRO A 136 7.66 -5.16 16.17
CA PRO A 136 7.04 -6.47 16.39
C PRO A 136 5.71 -6.42 17.16
N GLU A 137 5.50 -5.37 17.95
CA GLU A 137 4.31 -5.17 18.79
C GLU A 137 3.18 -4.45 18.06
N HIS A 138 3.41 -3.95 16.84
CA HIS A 138 2.35 -3.36 16.04
C HIS A 138 1.24 -4.38 15.79
N ALA A 139 0.00 -3.89 15.75
CA ALA A 139 -1.12 -4.66 15.21
C ALA A 139 -0.79 -5.14 13.78
N SER A 140 -1.41 -6.25 13.36
CA SER A 140 -1.26 -6.84 12.04
C SER A 140 0.10 -7.49 11.72
N VAL A 141 1.09 -7.47 12.63
CA VAL A 141 2.35 -8.22 12.43
C VAL A 141 2.10 -9.71 12.29
N ALA A 142 1.29 -10.30 13.18
CA ALA A 142 1.00 -11.73 13.18
C ALA A 142 0.26 -12.15 11.88
N GLU A 143 -0.70 -11.34 11.46
CA GLU A 143 -1.49 -11.56 10.26
C GLU A 143 -0.67 -11.37 8.98
N ASN A 144 0.26 -10.39 8.96
CA ASN A 144 1.18 -10.21 7.83
C ASN A 144 2.19 -11.36 7.74
N LEU A 145 2.69 -11.88 8.87
CA LEU A 145 3.51 -13.09 8.90
C LEU A 145 2.76 -14.30 8.36
N ALA A 146 1.48 -14.46 8.71
CA ALA A 146 0.63 -15.51 8.17
C ALA A 146 0.44 -15.36 6.65
N ALA A 147 0.21 -14.13 6.17
CA ALA A 147 0.07 -13.86 4.75
C ALA A 147 1.35 -14.15 3.96
N TRP A 148 2.52 -13.82 4.50
CA TRP A 148 3.79 -14.20 3.89
C TRP A 148 3.95 -15.71 3.69
N LYS A 149 3.50 -16.54 4.64
CA LYS A 149 3.55 -18.01 4.48
C LYS A 149 2.72 -18.50 3.28
N VAL A 150 1.64 -17.79 2.94
CA VAL A 150 0.83 -18.09 1.75
C VAL A 150 1.53 -17.58 0.49
N LEU A 151 2.04 -16.34 0.51
CA LEU A 151 2.77 -15.76 -0.62
C LEU A 151 4.02 -16.58 -0.99
N GLU A 152 4.72 -17.16 -0.01
CA GLU A 152 5.86 -18.07 -0.21
C GLU A 152 5.48 -19.39 -0.93
N ARG A 153 4.18 -19.65 -1.11
CA ARG A 153 3.62 -20.78 -1.87
C ARG A 153 2.87 -20.33 -3.12
N PHE A 154 2.87 -19.03 -3.43
CA PHE A 154 2.17 -18.50 -4.60
C PHE A 154 3.02 -18.73 -5.85
N GLU A 155 2.60 -19.70 -6.67
CA GLU A 155 3.33 -20.13 -7.88
C GLU A 155 2.89 -19.41 -9.17
N LYS A 156 1.74 -18.75 -9.13
CA LYS A 156 1.21 -17.97 -10.26
C LYS A 156 2.07 -16.73 -10.53
N PRO A 157 2.08 -16.17 -11.76
CA PRO A 157 3.03 -15.12 -12.14
C PRO A 157 3.02 -13.89 -11.23
N VAL A 158 4.19 -13.47 -10.78
CA VAL A 158 4.42 -12.26 -9.96
C VAL A 158 5.48 -11.38 -10.62
N LEU A 159 5.09 -10.20 -11.07
CA LEU A 159 5.99 -9.18 -11.59
C LEU A 159 6.24 -8.11 -10.52
N THR A 160 7.46 -7.59 -10.47
CA THR A 160 7.77 -6.37 -9.70
C THR A 160 8.09 -5.22 -10.66
N CYS A 161 7.57 -4.04 -10.36
CA CYS A 161 7.73 -2.81 -11.12
C CYS A 161 7.94 -1.61 -10.18
N PHE A 162 8.92 -1.72 -9.28
CA PHE A 162 9.29 -0.63 -8.38
C PHE A 162 9.98 0.50 -9.16
N SER A 163 10.04 1.72 -8.62
CA SER A 163 10.66 2.87 -9.27
C SER A 163 12.06 3.16 -8.75
N ASP A 164 12.79 4.00 -9.48
CA ASP A 164 14.17 4.40 -9.15
C ASP A 164 14.28 5.54 -8.13
N SER A 165 13.17 6.23 -7.84
CA SER A 165 13.16 7.46 -7.05
C SER A 165 12.16 7.45 -5.88
N ASP A 166 11.84 6.28 -5.32
CA ASP A 166 11.04 6.14 -4.09
C ASP A 166 11.89 5.68 -2.89
N PRO A 167 12.39 6.59 -2.04
CA PRO A 167 13.20 6.22 -0.87
C PRO A 167 12.39 5.50 0.23
N VAL A 168 11.06 5.54 0.19
CA VAL A 168 10.22 4.88 1.20
C VAL A 168 10.23 3.37 0.97
N SER A 169 10.07 2.93 -0.28
CA SER A 169 9.94 1.52 -0.64
C SER A 169 11.15 0.91 -1.36
N ALA A 170 12.19 1.70 -1.65
CA ALA A 170 13.39 1.27 -2.34
C ALA A 170 13.97 -0.05 -1.78
N GLY A 171 14.19 -1.03 -2.67
CA GLY A 171 14.71 -2.35 -2.31
C GLY A 171 13.65 -3.35 -1.83
N GLY A 172 12.40 -2.92 -1.65
CA GLY A 172 11.28 -3.77 -1.24
C GLY A 172 10.97 -4.89 -2.25
N GLU A 173 11.29 -4.70 -3.52
CA GLU A 173 11.11 -5.69 -4.58
C GLU A 173 11.85 -7.00 -4.29
N LYS A 174 13.01 -6.93 -3.63
CA LYS A 174 13.87 -8.08 -3.34
C LYS A 174 13.17 -9.11 -2.46
N ALA A 175 12.35 -8.66 -1.50
CA ALA A 175 11.61 -9.57 -0.63
C ALA A 175 10.67 -10.46 -1.45
N PHE A 176 9.96 -9.90 -2.43
CA PHE A 176 9.06 -10.64 -3.29
C PHE A 176 9.81 -11.55 -4.27
N ILE A 177 10.83 -11.03 -4.96
CA ILE A 177 11.63 -11.79 -5.94
C ILE A 177 12.28 -13.02 -5.29
N ASN A 178 12.79 -12.88 -4.07
CA ASN A 178 13.52 -13.94 -3.39
C ASN A 178 12.62 -15.00 -2.75
N ARG A 179 11.43 -14.61 -2.29
CA ARG A 179 10.57 -15.47 -1.44
C ARG A 179 9.37 -16.06 -2.17
N VAL A 180 8.86 -15.39 -3.21
CA VAL A 180 7.62 -15.81 -3.89
C VAL A 180 7.96 -16.66 -5.13
N PRO A 181 7.58 -17.95 -5.20
CA PRO A 181 7.95 -18.83 -6.30
C PRO A 181 7.53 -18.30 -7.68
N GLY A 182 6.34 -17.72 -7.77
CA GLY A 182 5.78 -17.16 -9.00
C GLY A 182 6.52 -15.93 -9.55
N ALA A 183 7.46 -15.36 -8.78
CA ALA A 183 8.36 -14.31 -9.25
C ALA A 183 9.53 -14.85 -10.06
N ARG A 184 9.93 -16.12 -9.88
CA ARG A 184 11.13 -16.68 -10.52
C ARG A 184 11.01 -16.64 -12.04
N GLY A 185 12.05 -16.10 -12.68
CA GLY A 185 12.12 -16.01 -14.15
C GLY A 185 11.21 -14.95 -14.77
N GLN A 186 10.48 -14.16 -13.96
CA GLN A 186 9.69 -13.05 -14.48
C GLN A 186 10.59 -11.87 -14.87
N PRO A 187 10.22 -11.09 -15.90
CA PRO A 187 11.03 -9.98 -16.39
C PRO A 187 10.85 -8.73 -15.52
N HIS A 188 11.24 -8.81 -14.24
CA HIS A 188 11.19 -7.69 -13.30
C HIS A 188 11.83 -6.42 -13.86
N ARG A 189 11.29 -5.26 -13.48
CA ARG A 189 11.76 -3.95 -13.94
C ARG A 189 11.84 -2.97 -12.78
N ILE A 190 12.84 -2.10 -12.86
CA ILE A 190 12.83 -0.82 -12.17
C ILE A 190 12.34 0.23 -13.16
N ILE A 191 11.31 0.97 -12.80
CA ILE A 191 10.73 2.05 -13.61
C ILE A 191 11.58 3.30 -13.39
N ILE A 192 12.14 3.81 -14.48
CA ILE A 192 13.02 4.99 -14.46
C ILE A 192 12.22 6.28 -14.43
N GLU A 193 12.79 7.32 -13.82
CA GLU A 193 12.20 8.66 -13.72
C GLU A 193 10.82 8.69 -13.05
N ALA A 194 10.58 7.77 -12.12
CA ALA A 194 9.34 7.65 -11.37
C ALA A 194 9.61 7.71 -9.85
N GLY A 195 8.74 8.44 -9.13
CA GLY A 195 8.73 8.48 -7.67
C GLY A 195 7.98 7.30 -7.07
#